data_AF-A0ABD2NYM3-F1
#
_entry.id   AF-A0ABD2NYM3-F1
#
_cell.length_a   1.000
_cell.length_b   1.000
_cell.length_c   1.000
_cell.angle_alpha   90.00
_cell.angle_beta   90.00
_cell.angle_gamma   90.00
#
_symmetry.space_group_name_H-M   'P 1'
#
loop_
_entity.id
_entity.type
_entity.pdbx_description
1 polymer ?
#
loop_
_entity_poly.entity_id
_entity_poly.type
_entity_poly.pdbx_seq_one_letter_code
_entity_poly.pdbx_strand_id
1 'polypeptide(L)'
;MSLESKISLHLDVNNGMDRVTELVQTRLIECGWRDQVRLACRKAITESKDKQVPTVDELITTVTPRARSMVPDSVKRELLHELEMILVNVDRTGYAKHF
;
A
#
# COMPACT_ATOMS: atom_id res chain seq x y z
N MET A 1 -22.87 17.36 -1.31
CA MET A 1 -21.54 16.72 -1.34
C MET A 1 -21.71 15.22 -1.22
N SER A 2 -21.10 14.43 -2.11
CA SER A 2 -21.11 12.96 -2.02
C SER A 2 -20.19 12.47 -0.89
N LEU A 3 -20.37 11.22 -0.48
CA LEU A 3 -19.51 10.56 0.52
C LEU A 3 -18.05 10.51 0.06
N GLU A 4 -17.82 10.15 -1.22
CA GLU A 4 -16.51 10.19 -1.89
C GLU A 4 -15.80 11.54 -1.72
N SER A 5 -16.52 12.66 -1.96
CA SER A 5 -15.96 14.00 -1.82
C SER A 5 -15.62 14.36 -0.37
N LYS A 6 -16.37 13.85 0.62
CA LYS A 6 -16.07 14.06 2.05
C LYS A 6 -14.81 13.30 2.48
N ILE A 7 -14.67 12.05 2.02
CA ILE A 7 -13.50 11.22 2.30
C ILE A 7 -12.25 11.86 1.71
N SER A 8 -12.29 12.25 0.43
CA SER A 8 -11.17 12.90 -0.26
C SER A 8 -10.73 14.19 0.44
N LEU A 9 -11.69 15.06 0.79
CA LEU A 9 -11.40 16.31 1.50
C LEU A 9 -10.77 16.07 2.90
N HIS A 10 -11.27 15.10 3.67
CA HIS A 10 -10.69 14.81 4.98
C HIS A 10 -9.28 14.23 4.89
N LEU A 11 -9.05 13.33 3.92
CA LEU A 11 -7.72 12.76 3.67
C LEU A 11 -6.71 13.85 3.29
N ASP A 12 -7.13 14.87 2.54
CA ASP A 12 -6.30 16.01 2.17
C ASP A 12 -6.00 16.91 3.39
N VAL A 13 -7.04 17.32 4.14
CA VAL A 13 -6.91 18.23 5.29
C VAL A 13 -6.08 17.64 6.44
N ASN A 14 -6.13 16.32 6.65
CA ASN A 14 -5.46 15.68 7.78
C ASN A 14 -4.16 14.97 7.40
N ASN A 15 -3.65 15.21 6.19
CA ASN A 15 -2.52 14.47 5.63
C ASN A 15 -2.73 12.94 5.72
N GLY A 16 -3.99 12.52 5.62
CA GLY A 16 -4.43 11.14 5.81
C GLY A 16 -3.79 10.23 4.77
N MET A 17 -3.67 10.70 3.53
CA MET A 17 -3.06 9.91 2.45
C MET A 17 -1.58 9.60 2.71
N ASP A 18 -0.83 10.54 3.29
CA ASP A 18 0.57 10.33 3.67
C ASP A 18 0.68 9.32 4.82
N ARG A 19 -0.18 9.44 5.83
CA ARG A 19 -0.25 8.49 6.95
C ARG A 19 -0.61 7.07 6.48
N VAL A 20 -1.55 6.96 5.55
CA VAL A 20 -1.93 5.71 4.89
C VAL A 20 -0.74 5.11 4.14
N THR A 21 -0.02 5.94 3.38
CA THR A 21 1.14 5.52 2.60
C THR A 21 2.27 5.02 3.49
N GLU A 22 2.61 5.77 4.54
CA GLU A 22 3.66 5.41 5.51
C GLU A 22 3.33 4.10 6.25
N LEU A 23 2.08 3.95 6.69
CA LEU A 23 1.61 2.74 7.36
C LEU A 23 1.75 1.50 6.46
N VAL A 24 1.25 1.58 5.22
CA VAL A 24 1.33 0.48 4.26
C VAL A 24 2.79 0.12 3.97
N GLN A 25 3.64 1.12 3.73
CA GLN A 25 5.07 0.89 3.49
C GLN A 25 5.75 0.21 4.68
N THR A 26 5.48 0.68 5.90
CA THR A 26 6.05 0.14 7.14
C THR A 26 5.68 -1.33 7.32
N ARG A 27 4.39 -1.67 7.21
CA ARG A 27 3.93 -3.06 7.38
C ARG A 27 4.45 -4.00 6.28
N LEU A 28 4.55 -3.53 5.04
CA LEU A 28 5.15 -4.31 3.96
C LEU A 28 6.67 -4.55 4.16
N ILE A 29 7.37 -3.62 4.82
CA ILE A 29 8.77 -3.82 5.19
C ILE A 29 8.88 -4.83 6.34
N GLU A 30 8.12 -4.64 7.41
CA GLU A 30 8.18 -5.46 8.62
C GLU A 30 7.78 -6.92 8.39
N CYS A 31 6.78 -7.17 7.53
CA CYS A 31 6.40 -8.54 7.16
C CYS A 31 7.36 -9.19 6.14
N GLY A 32 8.44 -8.50 5.75
CA GLY A 32 9.46 -9.00 4.83
C GLY A 32 9.03 -9.00 3.35
N TRP A 33 7.87 -8.42 3.01
CA TRP A 33 7.38 -8.37 1.63
C TRP A 33 8.36 -7.64 0.71
N ARG A 34 8.96 -6.53 1.16
CA ARG A 34 9.93 -5.78 0.37
C ARG A 34 11.12 -6.65 -0.09
N ASP A 35 11.64 -7.48 0.81
CA ASP A 35 12.79 -8.34 0.50
C ASP A 35 12.40 -9.52 -0.40
N GLN A 36 11.19 -10.04 -0.23
CA GLN A 36 10.60 -11.05 -1.10
C GLN A 36 10.41 -10.54 -2.53
N VAL A 37 9.92 -9.31 -2.71
CA VAL A 37 9.80 -8.67 -4.04
C VAL A 37 11.17 -8.43 -4.64
N ARG A 38 12.14 -7.95 -3.85
CA ARG A 38 13.53 -7.78 -4.32
C ARG A 38 14.14 -9.09 -4.79
N LEU A 39 13.86 -10.20 -4.10
CA LEU A 39 14.28 -11.53 -4.54
C LEU A 39 13.58 -11.96 -5.83
N ALA A 40 12.29 -11.68 -5.98
CA ALA A 40 11.55 -11.96 -7.21
C ALA A 40 12.13 -11.19 -8.42
N CYS A 41 12.48 -9.91 -8.24
CA CYS A 41 13.17 -9.13 -9.29
C CYS A 41 14.51 -9.77 -9.66
N ARG A 42 15.35 -10.14 -8.68
CA ARG A 42 16.63 -10.80 -8.95
C ARG A 42 16.45 -12.08 -9.75
N LYS A 43 15.49 -12.92 -9.37
CA LYS A 43 15.16 -14.15 -10.10
C LYS A 43 14.73 -13.87 -11.54
N ALA A 44 13.85 -12.89 -11.74
CA ALA A 44 13.40 -12.50 -13.08
C ALA A 44 14.56 -12.01 -13.98
N ILE A 45 15.57 -11.35 -13.40
CA ILE A 45 16.79 -10.94 -14.12
C ILE A 45 17.68 -12.15 -14.43
N THR A 46 17.89 -13.07 -13.48
CA THR A 46 18.82 -14.20 -13.66
C THR A 46 18.25 -15.34 -14.49
N GLU A 47 16.92 -15.50 -14.49
CA GLU A 47 16.21 -16.56 -15.22
C GLU A 47 15.73 -16.10 -16.60
N SER A 48 16.11 -14.90 -17.05
CA SER A 48 15.73 -14.39 -18.37
C SER A 48 16.30 -15.29 -19.48
N LYS A 49 15.41 -15.85 -20.31
CA LYS A 49 15.73 -16.90 -21.28
C LYS A 49 16.72 -16.45 -22.36
N ASP A 50 16.68 -15.18 -22.73
CA ASP A 50 17.43 -14.63 -23.87
C ASP A 50 18.81 -14.07 -23.48
N LYS A 51 19.25 -14.27 -22.22
CA LYS A 51 20.46 -13.63 -21.64
C LYS A 51 20.46 -12.09 -21.74
N GLN A 52 19.35 -11.48 -22.16
CA GLN A 52 19.15 -10.05 -22.10
C GLN A 52 18.60 -9.67 -20.73
N VAL A 53 19.13 -8.59 -20.19
CA VAL A 53 18.60 -7.99 -18.95
C VAL A 53 17.26 -7.34 -19.30
N PRO A 54 16.16 -7.74 -18.65
CA PRO A 54 14.86 -7.14 -18.91
C PRO A 54 14.88 -5.64 -18.54
N THR A 55 14.12 -4.86 -19.30
CA THR A 55 13.86 -3.46 -18.99
C THR A 55 13.10 -3.32 -17.67
N VAL A 56 13.10 -2.11 -17.11
CA VAL A 56 12.36 -1.83 -15.87
C VAL A 56 10.86 -2.12 -16.05
N ASP A 57 10.28 -1.75 -17.19
CA ASP A 57 8.85 -1.95 -17.47
C ASP A 57 8.49 -3.44 -17.62
N GLU A 58 9.36 -4.24 -18.23
CA GLU A 58 9.20 -5.71 -18.30
C GLU A 58 9.30 -6.35 -16.92
N LEU A 59 10.23 -5.88 -16.07
CA LEU A 59 10.34 -6.33 -14.69
C LEU A 59 9.09 -5.96 -13.88
N ILE A 60 8.58 -4.73 -14.01
CA ILE A 60 7.33 -4.31 -13.36
C ILE A 60 6.19 -5.20 -13.81
N THR A 61 6.03 -5.40 -15.11
CA THR A 61 4.95 -6.23 -15.70
C THR A 61 5.01 -7.66 -15.18
N THR A 62 6.20 -8.23 -15.10
CA THR A 62 6.42 -9.62 -14.68
C THR A 62 6.28 -9.80 -13.18
N VAL A 63 6.84 -8.89 -12.37
CA VAL A 63 6.95 -9.07 -10.92
C VAL A 63 5.70 -8.57 -10.19
N THR A 64 5.00 -7.55 -10.68
CA THR A 64 3.86 -6.93 -9.98
C THR A 64 2.75 -7.92 -9.60
N PRO A 65 2.27 -8.82 -10.48
CA PRO A 65 1.23 -9.77 -10.12
C PRO A 65 1.66 -10.70 -8.97
N ARG A 66 2.92 -11.15 -8.99
CA ARG A 66 3.51 -11.97 -7.94
C ARG A 66 3.69 -11.17 -6.64
N ALA A 67 4.20 -9.95 -6.73
CA ALA A 67 4.35 -9.08 -5.57
C ALA A 67 2.99 -8.87 -4.87
N ARG A 68 1.91 -8.61 -5.62
CA ARG A 68 0.56 -8.46 -5.05
C ARG A 68 0.06 -9.73 -4.35
N SER A 69 0.36 -10.92 -4.87
CA SER A 69 -0.05 -12.19 -4.24
C SER A 69 0.79 -12.55 -3.01
N MET A 70 2.00 -12.01 -2.89
CA MET A 70 2.91 -12.24 -1.76
C MET A 70 2.53 -11.47 -0.48
N VAL A 71 1.58 -10.53 -0.54
CA VAL A 71 1.13 -9.82 0.66
C VAL A 71 0.33 -10.80 1.55
N PRO A 72 0.76 -11.05 2.81
CA PRO A 72 0.06 -11.96 3.70
C PRO A 72 -1.35 -11.46 4.06
N ASP A 73 -2.32 -12.37 4.20
CA ASP A 73 -3.70 -11.99 4.54
C ASP A 73 -3.83 -11.38 5.94
N SER A 74 -2.93 -11.75 6.88
CA SER A 74 -2.83 -11.08 8.17
C SER A 74 -2.52 -9.58 8.02
N VAL A 75 -1.54 -9.25 7.17
CA VAL A 75 -1.13 -7.87 6.89
C VAL A 75 -2.25 -7.11 6.16
N LYS A 76 -2.94 -7.74 5.22
CA LYS A 76 -4.11 -7.11 4.56
C LYS A 76 -5.21 -6.75 5.55
N ARG A 77 -5.53 -7.68 6.48
CA ARG A 77 -6.56 -7.45 7.50
C ARG A 77 -6.15 -6.35 8.49
N GLU A 78 -4.90 -6.37 8.93
CA GLU A 78 -4.35 -5.33 9.81
C GLU A 78 -4.37 -3.96 9.13
N LEU A 79 -3.85 -3.87 7.90
CA LEU A 79 -3.89 -2.63 7.13
C LEU A 79 -5.32 -2.14 6.93
N LEU A 80 -6.25 -3.02 6.55
CA LEU A 80 -7.65 -2.62 6.39
C LEU A 80 -8.22 -2.05 7.69
N HIS A 81 -7.98 -2.69 8.83
CA HIS A 81 -8.45 -2.21 10.13
C HIS A 81 -7.86 -0.83 10.50
N GLU A 82 -6.56 -0.65 10.31
CA GLU A 82 -5.90 0.63 10.60
C GLU A 82 -6.34 1.75 9.64
N LEU A 83 -6.56 1.42 8.36
CA LEU A 83 -7.12 2.34 7.38
C LEU A 83 -8.56 2.74 7.75
N GLU A 84 -9.39 1.77 8.16
CA GLU A 84 -10.71 2.03 8.72
C GLU A 84 -10.62 2.95 9.93
N MET A 85 -9.65 2.78 10.83
CA MET A 85 -9.47 3.68 11.97
C MET A 85 -9.06 5.11 11.57
N ILE A 86 -8.18 5.26 10.58
CA ILE A 86 -7.81 6.57 10.02
C ILE A 86 -9.03 7.25 9.39
N LEU A 87 -9.89 6.48 8.72
CA LEU A 87 -11.11 6.94 8.06
C LEU A 87 -12.30 7.12 9.01
N VAL A 88 -12.43 6.35 10.09
CA VAL A 88 -13.53 6.52 11.08
C VAL A 88 -13.25 7.73 11.98
N ASN A 89 -11.98 8.07 12.19
CA ASN A 89 -11.62 9.35 12.81
C ASN A 89 -12.04 10.57 11.95
N VAL A 90 -12.47 10.39 10.69
CA VAL A 90 -13.19 11.41 9.90
C VAL A 90 -14.47 11.87 10.59
N ASP A 91 -15.18 10.95 11.25
CA ASP A 91 -16.47 11.25 11.86
C ASP A 91 -16.35 11.86 13.26
N ARG A 92 -15.20 11.70 13.96
CA ARG A 92 -15.03 12.23 15.32
C ARG A 92 -14.51 13.66 15.37
N THR A 93 -13.69 14.09 14.41
CA THR A 93 -13.18 15.47 14.35
C THR A 93 -14.23 16.47 13.88
N GLY A 94 -15.28 16.02 13.18
CA GLY A 94 -16.48 16.81 12.87
C GLY A 94 -17.47 16.97 14.02
N TYR A 95 -17.28 16.29 15.16
CA TYR A 95 -18.13 16.34 16.35
C TYR A 95 -17.34 16.74 17.62
N ALA A 96 -16.22 17.46 17.48
CA ALA A 96 -15.74 18.31 18.56
C ALA A 96 -16.73 19.47 18.70
N LYS A 97 -17.81 19.22 19.45
CA LYS A 97 -18.83 20.20 19.81
C LYS A 97 -18.14 21.46 20.32
N HIS A 98 -18.32 22.56 19.60
CA HIS A 98 -18.34 23.87 20.21
C HIS A 98 -19.43 23.84 21.29
N PHE A 99 -19.00 23.81 22.55
CA PHE A 99 -19.77 24.33 23.67
C PHE A 99 -19.15 25.67 24.06
#